data_AF-A0A7C3H7S3-F1
#
_entry.id   AF-A0A7C3H7S3-F1
#
_cell.length_a   1.000
_cell.length_b   1.000
_cell.length_c   1.000
_cell.angle_alpha   90.00
_cell.angle_beta   90.00
_cell.angle_gamma   90.00
#
_symmetry.space_group_name_H-M   'P 1'
#
loop_
_entity.id
_entity.type
_entity.pdbx_description
1 polymer ?
#
loop_
_entity_poly.entity_id
_entity_poly.type
_entity_poly.pdbx_seq_one_letter_code
_entity_poly.pdbx_strand_id
1 'polypeptide(L)' 'MNRFESQATPGVRGLLPYQPGKPIGELQREYGVSDIVKLASNENPLGPSPRVR' A
#
# COMPACT_ATOMS: atom_id res chain seq x y z
N MET A 1 14.80 16.63 12.97
CA MET A 1 15.57 16.77 11.72
C MET A 1 16.55 15.60 11.65
N ASN A 2 16.28 14.59 10.83
CA ASN A 2 17.24 13.49 10.66
C ASN A 2 18.47 13.97 9.88
N ARG A 3 19.64 13.31 10.02
CA ARG A 3 20.90 13.72 9.38
C ARG A 3 20.84 13.75 7.84
N PHE A 4 19.92 12.99 7.24
CA PHE A 4 19.81 12.80 5.80
C PHE A 4 18.90 13.84 5.13
N GLU A 5 18.01 14.49 5.88
CA GLU A 5 17.09 15.52 5.36
C GLU A 5 17.83 16.68 4.70
N SER A 6 18.97 17.11 5.25
CA SER A 6 19.79 18.20 4.67
C SER A 6 20.49 17.80 3.37
N GLN A 7 20.65 16.50 3.12
CA GLN A 7 21.30 15.95 1.93
C GLN A 7 20.33 15.73 0.76
N ALA A 8 19.02 15.71 1.01
CA ALA A 8 18.01 15.54 -0.03
C ALA A 8 17.96 16.76 -0.98
N THR A 9 17.52 16.54 -2.22
CA THR A 9 17.29 17.64 -3.19
C THR A 9 16.19 18.57 -2.70
N PRO A 10 16.19 19.87 -3.08
CA PRO A 10 15.23 20.85 -2.55
C PRO A 10 13.75 20.42 -2.67
N GLY A 11 13.38 19.76 -3.77
CA GLY A 11 12.01 19.29 -4.00
C GLY A 11 11.57 18.14 -3.09
N VAL A 12 12.49 17.42 -2.45
CA VAL A 12 12.19 16.26 -1.59
C VAL A 12 12.10 16.64 -0.11
N ARG A 13 12.76 17.71 0.33
CA ARG A 13 12.90 18.08 1.76
C ARG A 13 11.58 18.35 2.49
N GLY A 14 10.51 18.69 1.76
CA GLY A 14 9.18 18.93 2.33
C GLY A 14 8.19 17.78 2.14
N LEU A 15 8.61 16.68 1.49
CA LEU A 15 7.73 15.55 1.26
C LEU A 15 7.58 14.74 2.55
N LEU A 16 6.35 14.30 2.80
CA LEU A 16 6.10 13.29 3.82
C LEU A 16 6.62 11.94 3.31
N PRO A 17 7.27 11.12 4.16
CA PRO A 17 7.62 9.76 3.79
C PRO A 17 6.39 9.01 3.30
N TYR A 18 6.55 8.29 2.19
CA TYR A 18 5.49 7.44 1.66
C TYR A 18 5.15 6.35 2.68
N GLN A 19 3.88 6.29 3.07
CA GLN A 19 3.35 5.22 3.89
C GLN A 19 2.67 4.21 2.97
N PRO A 20 3.26 3.03 2.74
CA PRO A 20 2.60 1.99 1.97
C PRO A 20 1.34 1.52 2.69
N GLY A 21 0.34 1.11 1.90
CA GLY A 21 -0.85 0.47 2.46
C GLY A 21 -0.48 -0.82 3.20
N LYS A 22 -1.21 -1.11 4.29
CA LYS A 22 -0.98 -2.31 5.10
C LYS A 22 -1.19 -3.59 4.27
N PRO A 23 -0.25 -4.54 4.23
CA PRO A 23 -0.44 -5.81 3.57
C PRO A 23 -1.59 -6.62 4.19
N ILE A 24 -2.38 -7.31 3.36
CA ILE A 24 -3.51 -8.13 3.83
C ILE A 24 -3.03 -9.17 4.86
N GLY A 25 -1.90 -9.84 4.60
CA GLY A 25 -1.37 -10.86 5.52
C GLY A 25 -0.94 -10.30 6.88
N GLU A 26 -0.53 -9.03 6.95
CA GLU A 26 -0.24 -8.38 8.22
C GLU A 26 -1.53 -8.08 8.99
N LEU A 27 -2.55 -7.58 8.29
CA LEU A 27 -3.88 -7.35 8.84
C LEU A 27 -4.50 -8.68 9.35
N GLN A 28 -4.39 -9.77 8.60
CA GLN A 28 -4.87 -11.10 9.01
C GLN A 28 -4.24 -11.57 10.32
N ARG A 29 -2.92 -11.40 10.46
CA ARG A 29 -2.21 -11.78 11.70
C ARG A 29 -2.62 -10.91 12.88
N GLU A 30 -2.78 -9.61 12.67
CA GLU A 30 -3.15 -8.67 13.73
C GLU A 30 -4.56 -8.92 14.27
N TYR A 31 -5.52 -9.20 13.39
CA TYR A 31 -6.92 -9.37 13.77
C TYR A 31 -7.36 -10.84 13.91
N GLY A 32 -6.49 -11.80 13.60
CA GLY A 32 -6.79 -13.24 13.70
C GLY A 32 -7.87 -13.72 12.72
N VAL A 33 -7.95 -13.11 11.53
CA VAL A 33 -8.99 -13.41 10.53
C VAL A 33 -8.43 -14.15 9.31
N SER A 34 -9.18 -15.12 8.79
CA SER A 34 -8.80 -15.93 7.63
C SER A 34 -9.60 -15.59 6.36
N ASP A 35 -10.86 -15.19 6.48
CA ASP A 35 -11.78 -14.99 5.35
C ASP A 35 -12.12 -13.51 5.14
N ILE A 36 -11.23 -12.79 4.48
CA ILE A 36 -11.38 -11.34 4.24
C ILE A 36 -11.97 -11.08 2.86
N VAL A 37 -12.94 -10.16 2.80
CA VAL A 37 -13.40 -9.54 1.55
C VAL A 37 -12.72 -8.17 1.39
N LYS A 38 -11.97 -7.98 0.30
CA LYS A 38 -11.27 -6.72 0.01
C LYS A 38 -12.15 -5.78 -0.82
N LEU A 39 -12.44 -4.59 -0.30
CA LEU A 39 -13.25 -3.56 -0.98
C LEU A 39 -12.52 -2.20 -1.12
N ALA A 40 -11.21 -2.14 -0.85
CA ALA A 40 -10.48 -0.88 -0.61
C ALA A 40 -9.61 -0.38 -1.79
N SER A 41 -9.72 -0.95 -3.00
CA SER A 41 -8.80 -0.62 -4.11
C SER A 41 -9.46 -0.46 -5.48
N ASN A 42 -10.80 -0.36 -5.54
CA ASN A 42 -11.56 -0.27 -6.80
C ASN A 42 -11.21 -1.41 -7.79
N GLU A 43 -10.83 -2.58 -7.28
CA GLU A 43 -10.49 -3.73 -8.08
C GLU A 43 -11.77 -4.33 -8.71
N ASN A 44 -11.63 -4.93 -9.89
CA ASN A 44 -12.72 -5.69 -10.49
C ASN A 44 -12.84 -7.04 -9.77
N PRO A 45 -13.92 -7.31 -9.01
CA PRO A 45 -14.08 -8.57 -8.29
C PRO A 45 -14.25 -9.78 -9.22
N LEU A 46 -14.57 -9.56 -10.50
CA LEU A 46 -14.74 -10.62 -11.50
C LEU A 46 -13.41 -11.08 -12.12
N GLY A 47 -12.30 -10.41 -11.79
CA GLY A 47 -11.01 -10.67 -12.42
C GLY A 47 -10.91 -10.15 -13.86
N PRO A 48 -9.81 -10.44 -14.56
CA PRO A 48 -9.63 -10.05 -15.96
C PRO A 48 -10.60 -10.78 -16.89
N SER A 49 -10.88 -10.19 -18.06
CA SER A 49 -11.67 -10.85 -19.11
C SER A 49 -10.98 -12.13 -19.60
N PRO A 50 -11.72 -13.22 -19.86
CA PRO A 50 -11.16 -14.45 -20.44
C PRO A 50 -10.47 -14.27 -21.81
N ARG A 51 -10.69 -13.12 -22.47
CA ARG A 51 -10.07 -12.78 -23.76
C ARG A 51 -8.66 -12.20 -23.62
N VAL A 52 -8.27 -11.78 -22.41
CA VAL A 52 -6.91 -11.31 -22.13
C VAL A 52 -6.04 -12.55 -21.92
N ARG A 53 -5.10 -12.78 -22.84
CA ARG A 53 -4.02 -13.77 -22.72
C ARG A 53 -2.68 -13.05 -22.73
#